data_AF-S0E7K3-F1
#
_entry.id   AF-S0E7K3-F1
#
_cell.length_a   1.000
_cell.length_b   1.000
_cell.length_c   1.000
_cell.angle_alpha   90.00
_cell.angle_beta   90.00
_cell.angle_gamma   90.00
#
_symmetry.space_group_name_H-M   'P 1'
#
loop_
_entity.id
_entity.type
_entity.pdbx_description
1 polymer ?
#
loop_
_entity_poly.entity_id
_entity_poly.type
_entity_poly.pdbx_seq_one_letter_code
_entity_poly.pdbx_strand_id
1 'polypeptide(L)'
;MTAPNRNVVFDVVGTLVSYEHLYEAIKERLGDKLIPRGIQPTLLGICWLEMAEREYAYLSLHGHYVQFLKLFEALFYRCLHYAGVENPRSFAAAEDVAYLMNEFKELKLRDGAAECIQKLRDAGFTVWCFTTGDISRVGGYFSKAGVDMPAENLLSCDTNGVAKPCPEAYGPILNKLSTSESKPWFAAAHLWDVSGAKSAGFRTAYSMVLEGEYLYEIYGELNVVAETLPAMADKIIAAKPYEGFLEKHKKTLYLALGTHIILSNDHVAKLVQGLVAAMDQGPIDGVIWSISEAARRDIDTSHQFSATGCKGFTFALLLKGEHSSFLITTFAPQRAILDHDHTVIYLTHGGGSSADEGLYHGKLMLAMGFFFD
;
A
#
# COMPACT_ATOMS: atom_id res chain seq x y z
N MET A 1 15.97 -19.58 6.60
CA MET A 1 15.94 -18.34 5.82
C MET A 1 14.73 -17.55 6.31
N THR A 2 14.92 -16.33 6.78
CA THR A 2 13.84 -15.43 7.20
C THR A 2 12.95 -15.12 6.00
N ALA A 3 11.63 -15.15 6.20
CA ALA A 3 10.66 -14.77 5.16
C ALA A 3 11.03 -13.38 4.57
N PRO A 4 10.79 -13.13 3.27
CA PRO A 4 11.06 -11.83 2.67
C PRO A 4 10.37 -10.74 3.50
N ASN A 5 11.16 -9.74 3.94
CA ASN A 5 10.72 -8.68 4.85
C ASN A 5 9.78 -7.69 4.11
N ARG A 6 8.53 -8.13 3.87
CA ARG A 6 7.51 -7.37 3.15
C ARG A 6 6.67 -6.63 4.16
N ASN A 7 6.74 -5.31 4.12
CA ASN A 7 6.09 -4.46 5.11
C ASN A 7 5.16 -3.46 4.44
N VAL A 8 3.97 -3.29 5.01
CA VAL A 8 3.08 -2.16 4.71
C VAL A 8 2.84 -1.39 6.00
N VAL A 9 3.14 -0.11 5.97
CA VAL A 9 2.88 0.83 7.07
C VAL A 9 1.62 1.58 6.73
N PHE A 10 0.64 1.54 7.62
CA PHE A 10 -0.60 2.28 7.49
C PHE A 10 -0.61 3.53 8.36
N ASP A 11 -1.07 4.63 7.79
CA ASP A 11 -1.76 5.61 8.60
C ASP A 11 -3.03 5.00 9.23
N VAL A 12 -3.43 5.51 10.40
CA VAL A 12 -4.54 4.94 11.17
C VAL A 12 -5.80 5.79 11.09
N VAL A 13 -5.76 7.03 11.60
CA VAL A 13 -6.96 7.82 11.83
C VAL A 13 -7.30 8.63 10.58
N GLY A 14 -8.48 8.38 10.00
CA GLY A 14 -8.87 8.84 8.67
C GLY A 14 -8.65 7.78 7.59
N THR A 15 -7.62 6.93 7.75
CA THR A 15 -7.34 5.80 6.85
C THR A 15 -8.06 4.51 7.28
N LEU A 16 -7.52 3.78 8.26
CA LEU A 16 -8.08 2.52 8.75
C LEU A 16 -9.24 2.74 9.72
N VAL A 17 -9.27 3.87 10.41
CA VAL A 17 -10.30 4.29 11.37
C VAL A 17 -11.08 5.45 10.77
N SER A 18 -12.41 5.34 10.77
CA SER A 18 -13.32 6.32 10.16
C SER A 18 -13.74 7.40 11.15
N TYR A 19 -13.97 8.61 10.63
CA TYR A 19 -14.52 9.75 11.39
C TYR A 19 -16.05 9.76 11.45
N GLU A 20 -16.75 8.86 10.73
CA GLU A 20 -18.21 8.85 10.66
C GLU A 20 -18.88 8.77 12.04
N HIS A 21 -18.28 8.05 12.97
CA HIS A 21 -18.80 7.98 14.34
C HIS A 21 -18.81 9.35 15.04
N LEU A 22 -17.76 10.16 14.85
CA LEU A 22 -17.73 11.52 15.37
C LEU A 22 -18.79 12.40 14.69
N TYR A 23 -18.98 12.26 13.38
CA TYR A 23 -19.94 13.08 12.65
C TYR A 23 -21.37 12.83 13.10
N GLU A 24 -21.75 11.57 13.31
CA GLU A 24 -23.05 11.23 13.90
C GLU A 24 -23.16 11.72 15.35
N ALA A 25 -22.10 11.62 16.16
CA ALA A 25 -22.11 12.18 17.52
C ALA A 25 -22.32 13.70 17.55
N ILE A 26 -21.71 14.46 16.62
CA ILE A 26 -21.92 15.91 16.50
C ILE A 26 -23.38 16.20 16.15
N LYS A 27 -23.95 15.42 15.22
CA LYS A 27 -25.34 15.55 14.78
C LYS A 27 -26.31 15.23 15.91
N GLU A 28 -26.09 14.15 16.65
CA GLU A 28 -26.92 13.78 17.81
C GLU A 28 -26.83 14.82 18.93
N ARG A 29 -25.62 15.33 19.23
CA ARG A 29 -25.41 16.23 20.35
C ARG A 29 -25.83 17.67 20.07
N LEU A 30 -25.56 18.16 18.86
CA LEU A 30 -25.67 19.58 18.51
C LEU A 30 -26.49 19.85 17.24
N GLY A 31 -27.01 18.82 16.56
CA GLY A 31 -27.74 18.95 15.29
C GLY A 31 -28.91 19.92 15.35
N ASP A 32 -29.72 19.88 16.41
CA ASP A 32 -30.87 20.77 16.61
C ASP A 32 -30.47 22.25 16.69
N LYS A 33 -29.23 22.54 17.10
CA LYS A 33 -28.69 23.92 17.14
C LYS A 33 -27.99 24.28 15.82
N LEU A 34 -27.28 23.33 15.21
CA LEU A 34 -26.44 23.54 14.03
C LEU A 34 -27.26 23.63 12.74
N ILE A 35 -28.15 22.68 12.49
CA ILE A 35 -28.88 22.53 11.22
C ILE A 35 -29.76 23.75 10.91
N PRO A 36 -30.53 24.34 11.86
CA PRO A 36 -31.32 25.54 11.58
C PRO A 36 -30.49 26.77 11.20
N ARG A 37 -29.18 26.75 11.45
CA ARG A 37 -28.23 27.82 11.08
C ARG A 37 -27.51 27.51 9.77
N GLY A 38 -27.87 26.44 9.07
CA GLY A 38 -27.22 25.99 7.85
C GLY A 38 -25.86 25.33 8.07
N ILE A 39 -25.50 25.01 9.32
CA ILE A 39 -24.22 24.35 9.65
C ILE A 39 -24.45 22.84 9.61
N GLN A 40 -23.85 22.17 8.63
CA GLN A 40 -23.92 20.71 8.55
C GLN A 40 -22.98 20.07 9.59
N PRO A 41 -23.47 19.15 10.46
CA PRO A 41 -22.65 18.48 11.47
C PRO A 41 -21.38 17.82 10.92
N THR A 42 -21.49 17.13 9.78
CA THR A 42 -20.36 16.50 9.08
C THR A 42 -19.33 17.53 8.64
N LEU A 43 -19.76 18.65 8.04
CA LEU A 43 -18.85 19.70 7.60
C LEU A 43 -18.13 20.36 8.78
N LEU A 44 -18.84 20.59 9.90
CA LEU A 44 -18.21 21.09 11.12
C LEU A 44 -17.14 20.12 11.63
N GLY A 45 -17.44 18.82 11.64
CA GLY A 45 -16.50 17.77 12.03
C GLY A 45 -15.26 17.70 11.14
N ILE A 46 -15.44 17.76 9.82
CA ILE A 46 -14.33 17.84 8.85
C ILE A 46 -13.49 19.09 9.13
N CYS A 47 -14.10 20.28 9.19
CA CYS A 47 -13.37 21.52 9.47
C CYS A 47 -12.62 21.47 10.80
N TRP A 48 -13.15 20.77 11.80
CA TRP A 48 -12.49 20.60 13.09
C TRP A 48 -11.24 19.74 13.02
N LEU A 49 -11.31 18.61 12.32
CA LEU A 49 -10.18 17.71 12.10
C LEU A 49 -9.10 18.38 11.25
N GLU A 50 -9.47 18.95 10.10
CA GLU A 50 -8.55 19.64 9.18
C GLU A 50 -7.83 20.81 9.86
N MET A 51 -8.55 21.58 10.67
CA MET A 51 -7.95 22.67 11.43
C MET A 51 -6.96 22.15 12.47
N ALA A 52 -7.28 21.05 13.16
CA ALA A 52 -6.37 20.48 14.14
C ALA A 52 -5.11 19.90 13.52
N GLU A 53 -5.22 19.15 12.41
CA GLU A 53 -4.06 18.64 11.66
C GLU A 53 -3.17 19.79 11.17
N ARG A 54 -3.77 20.84 10.59
CA ARG A 54 -3.03 22.03 10.15
C ARG A 54 -2.28 22.71 11.30
N GLU A 55 -2.96 23.01 12.40
CA GLU A 55 -2.35 23.70 13.54
C GLU A 55 -1.29 22.83 14.21
N TYR A 56 -1.51 21.51 14.26
CA TYR A 56 -0.53 20.54 14.79
C TYR A 56 0.74 20.51 13.94
N ALA A 57 0.60 20.50 12.61
CA ALA A 57 1.71 20.58 11.68
C ALA A 57 2.46 21.91 11.81
N TYR A 58 1.75 23.05 11.87
CA TYR A 58 2.37 24.37 11.98
C TYR A 58 3.13 24.58 13.29
N LEU A 59 2.60 24.10 14.41
CA LEU A 59 3.31 24.12 15.69
C LEU A 59 4.62 23.33 15.61
N SER A 60 4.57 22.15 14.99
CA SER A 60 5.73 21.29 14.79
C SER A 60 6.79 21.95 13.91
N LEU A 61 6.39 22.63 12.83
CA LEU A 61 7.31 23.32 11.91
C LEU A 61 8.17 24.40 12.56
N HIS A 62 7.70 25.02 13.65
CA HIS A 62 8.48 26.01 14.40
C HIS A 62 8.96 25.50 15.77
N GLY A 63 9.00 24.17 15.95
CA GLY A 63 9.59 23.51 17.10
C GLY A 63 8.75 23.55 18.39
N HIS A 64 7.44 23.77 18.29
CA HIS A 64 6.55 23.73 19.44
C HIS A 64 5.67 22.47 19.44
N TYR A 65 5.73 21.70 20.52
CA TYR A 65 4.90 20.52 20.70
C TYR A 65 3.76 20.76 21.71
N VAL A 66 2.56 20.31 21.35
CA VAL A 66 1.39 20.18 22.22
C VAL A 66 0.70 18.86 21.89
N GLN A 67 0.07 18.18 22.84
CA GLN A 67 -0.68 16.96 22.54
C GLN A 67 -1.86 17.24 21.60
N PHE A 68 -2.05 16.41 20.57
CA PHE A 68 -3.11 16.57 19.57
C PHE A 68 -4.49 16.74 20.19
N LEU A 69 -4.88 15.91 21.16
CA LEU A 69 -6.22 16.00 21.79
C LEU A 69 -6.47 17.33 22.51
N LYS A 70 -5.43 17.91 23.13
CA LYS A 70 -5.55 19.22 23.79
C LYS A 70 -5.77 20.33 22.78
N LEU A 71 -5.06 20.28 21.65
CA LEU A 71 -5.24 21.22 20.55
C LEU A 71 -6.62 21.05 19.91
N PHE A 72 -7.01 19.81 19.60
CA PHE A 72 -8.29 19.44 19.03
C PHE A 72 -9.44 19.98 19.88
N GLU A 73 -9.51 19.67 21.18
CA GLU A 73 -10.55 20.17 22.08
C GLU A 73 -10.70 21.71 22.05
N ALA A 74 -9.58 22.43 22.10
CA ALA A 74 -9.59 23.89 22.09
C ALA A 74 -10.09 24.49 20.77
N LEU A 75 -9.80 23.84 19.63
CA LEU A 75 -10.13 24.34 18.30
C LEU A 75 -11.61 24.22 17.94
N PHE A 76 -12.39 23.40 18.65
CA PHE A 76 -13.82 23.25 18.39
C PHE A 76 -14.58 24.60 18.36
N TYR A 77 -14.30 25.46 19.33
CA TYR A 77 -14.90 26.79 19.42
C TYR A 77 -14.48 27.72 18.27
N ARG A 78 -13.25 27.55 17.76
CA ARG A 78 -12.76 28.31 16.59
C ARG A 78 -13.50 27.87 15.32
N CYS A 79 -13.76 26.58 15.17
CA CYS A 79 -14.57 26.05 14.05
C CYS A 79 -16.00 26.60 14.08
N LEU A 80 -16.63 26.64 15.26
CA LEU A 80 -17.95 27.27 15.40
C LEU A 80 -17.94 28.77 15.04
N HIS A 81 -16.88 29.49 15.42
CA HIS A 81 -16.71 30.89 15.03
C HIS A 81 -16.62 31.05 13.50
N TYR A 82 -15.81 30.22 12.83
CA TYR A 82 -15.74 30.21 11.36
C TYR A 82 -17.04 29.81 10.69
N ALA A 83 -17.86 28.98 11.34
CA ALA A 83 -19.20 28.63 10.90
C ALA A 83 -20.25 29.74 11.15
N GLY A 84 -19.84 30.91 11.64
CA GLY A 84 -20.72 32.08 11.84
C GLY A 84 -21.41 32.13 13.21
N VAL A 85 -20.98 31.34 14.19
CA VAL A 85 -21.51 31.40 15.56
C VAL A 85 -20.82 32.55 16.31
N GLU A 86 -21.55 33.62 16.63
CA GLU A 86 -21.02 34.81 17.31
C GLU A 86 -20.45 34.52 18.71
N ASN A 87 -21.11 33.66 19.48
CA ASN A 87 -20.72 33.30 20.85
C ASN A 87 -20.53 31.78 21.00
N PRO A 88 -19.42 31.19 20.47
CA PRO A 88 -19.25 29.73 20.42
C PRO A 88 -19.38 29.02 21.76
N ARG A 89 -18.81 29.61 22.83
CA ARG A 89 -18.82 29.02 24.18
C ARG A 89 -20.18 29.07 24.87
N SER A 90 -21.06 29.97 24.45
CA SER A 90 -22.46 29.99 24.90
C SER A 90 -23.33 29.07 24.05
N PHE A 91 -22.95 28.84 22.79
CA PHE A 91 -23.65 27.97 21.86
C PHE A 91 -23.47 26.48 22.19
N ALA A 92 -22.22 26.06 22.40
CA ALA A 92 -21.83 24.74 22.85
C ALA A 92 -21.13 24.85 24.21
N ALA A 93 -21.67 24.17 25.21
CA ALA A 93 -21.10 24.20 26.55
C ALA A 93 -19.85 23.30 26.63
N ALA A 94 -19.05 23.44 27.70
CA ALA A 94 -17.87 22.62 27.88
C ALA A 94 -18.21 21.12 27.95
N GLU A 95 -19.38 20.77 28.47
CA GLU A 95 -19.89 19.41 28.55
C GLU A 95 -20.23 18.83 27.17
N ASP A 96 -20.65 19.67 26.21
CA ASP A 96 -20.88 19.24 24.83
C ASP A 96 -19.57 18.85 24.16
N VAL A 97 -18.53 19.67 24.34
CA VAL A 97 -17.20 19.38 23.78
C VAL A 97 -16.59 18.16 24.46
N ALA A 98 -16.70 18.05 25.79
CA ALA A 98 -16.22 16.89 26.53
C ALA A 98 -16.90 15.58 26.07
N TYR A 99 -18.20 15.63 25.78
CA TYR A 99 -18.92 14.51 25.17
C TYR A 99 -18.30 14.13 23.82
N LEU A 100 -18.14 15.08 22.90
CA LEU A 100 -17.59 14.81 21.56
C LEU A 100 -16.14 14.33 21.61
N MET A 101 -15.34 14.81 22.56
CA MET A 101 -13.97 14.32 22.79
C MET A 101 -13.94 12.87 23.27
N ASN A 102 -14.98 12.40 23.97
CA ASN A 102 -15.10 10.99 24.33
C ASN A 102 -15.53 10.15 23.13
N GLU A 103 -16.48 10.62 22.33
CA GLU A 103 -16.89 9.93 21.09
C GLU A 103 -15.72 9.84 20.07
N PHE A 104 -14.84 10.85 20.01
CA PHE A 104 -13.60 10.76 19.23
C PHE A 104 -12.64 9.65 19.70
N LYS A 105 -12.69 9.27 20.98
CA LYS A 105 -11.89 8.12 21.47
C LYS A 105 -12.54 6.78 21.14
N GLU A 106 -13.80 6.80 20.71
CA GLU A 106 -14.63 5.63 20.39
C GLU A 106 -14.82 5.41 18.88
N LEU A 107 -14.02 6.09 18.03
CA LEU A 107 -14.01 5.86 16.59
C LEU A 107 -13.86 4.37 16.22
N LYS A 108 -14.35 4.03 15.03
CA LYS A 108 -14.48 2.65 14.57
C LYS A 108 -13.60 2.40 13.35
N LEU A 109 -13.19 1.15 13.15
CA LEU A 109 -12.55 0.77 11.89
C LEU A 109 -13.48 1.13 10.72
N ARG A 110 -12.87 1.65 9.65
CA ARG A 110 -13.51 1.94 8.38
C ARG A 110 -13.90 0.63 7.70
N ASP A 111 -15.01 0.66 6.97
CA ASP A 111 -15.41 -0.45 6.11
C ASP A 111 -14.27 -0.85 5.15
N GLY A 112 -14.03 -2.16 5.05
CA GLY A 112 -12.95 -2.72 4.26
C GLY A 112 -11.55 -2.68 4.91
N ALA A 113 -11.37 -2.04 6.08
CA ALA A 113 -10.06 -2.01 6.75
C ALA A 113 -9.62 -3.41 7.22
N ALA A 114 -10.52 -4.18 7.84
CA ALA A 114 -10.22 -5.55 8.28
C ALA A 114 -9.89 -6.47 7.09
N GLU A 115 -10.66 -6.39 6.00
CA GLU A 115 -10.41 -7.14 4.76
C GLU A 115 -9.07 -6.76 4.14
N CYS A 116 -8.76 -5.47 4.03
CA CYS A 116 -7.49 -4.95 3.52
C CYS A 116 -6.30 -5.52 4.30
N ILE A 117 -6.35 -5.46 5.63
CA ILE A 117 -5.31 -5.99 6.52
C ILE A 117 -5.16 -7.51 6.31
N GLN A 118 -6.27 -8.24 6.25
CA GLN A 118 -6.24 -9.70 6.07
C GLN A 118 -5.65 -10.09 4.70
N LYS A 119 -6.08 -9.43 3.61
CA LYS A 119 -5.52 -9.65 2.26
C LYS A 119 -4.01 -9.49 2.22
N LEU A 120 -3.49 -8.42 2.85
CA LEU A 120 -2.05 -8.17 2.91
C LEU A 120 -1.31 -9.26 3.72
N ARG A 121 -1.87 -9.68 4.86
CA ARG A 121 -1.30 -10.76 5.68
C ARG A 121 -1.28 -12.10 4.94
N ASP A 122 -2.39 -12.45 4.28
CA ASP A 122 -2.50 -13.66 3.47
C ASP A 122 -1.49 -13.67 2.31
N ALA A 123 -1.15 -12.49 1.79
CA ALA A 123 -0.11 -12.31 0.77
C ALA A 123 1.33 -12.27 1.32
N GLY A 124 1.50 -12.43 2.63
CA GLY A 124 2.79 -12.50 3.33
C GLY A 124 3.40 -11.15 3.69
N PHE A 125 2.58 -10.09 3.82
CA PHE A 125 3.04 -8.80 4.36
C PHE A 125 2.86 -8.73 5.88
N THR A 126 3.85 -8.16 6.56
CA THR A 126 3.68 -7.63 7.91
C THR A 126 3.01 -6.27 7.83
N VAL A 127 1.90 -6.12 8.54
CA VAL A 127 1.15 -4.86 8.63
C VAL A 127 1.58 -4.10 9.88
N TRP A 128 1.97 -2.84 9.68
CA TRP A 128 2.36 -1.88 10.70
C TRP A 128 1.38 -0.71 10.71
N CYS A 129 1.25 -0.05 11.84
CA CYS A 129 0.50 1.20 11.97
C CYS A 129 1.45 2.32 12.43
N PHE A 130 1.35 3.47 11.78
CA PHE A 130 2.09 4.68 12.13
C PHE A 130 1.11 5.83 12.32
N THR A 131 0.96 6.28 13.57
CA THR A 131 -0.12 7.20 13.98
C THR A 131 0.40 8.45 14.71
N THR A 132 -0.33 9.54 14.57
CA THR A 132 -0.25 10.71 15.45
C THR A 132 -1.21 10.49 16.63
N GLY A 133 -0.74 9.80 17.67
CA GLY A 133 -1.54 9.61 18.87
C GLY A 133 -1.08 8.49 19.80
N ASP A 134 -1.84 8.33 20.88
CA ASP A 134 -1.58 7.34 21.91
C ASP A 134 -1.77 5.90 21.39
N ILE A 135 -0.75 5.06 21.61
CA ILE A 135 -0.69 3.67 21.13
C ILE A 135 -1.80 2.82 21.78
N SER A 136 -2.13 3.06 23.05
CA SER A 136 -3.17 2.31 23.76
C SER A 136 -4.55 2.57 23.13
N ARG A 137 -4.86 3.84 22.82
CA ARG A 137 -6.08 4.20 22.10
C ARG A 137 -6.16 3.51 20.74
N VAL A 138 -5.08 3.56 19.95
CA VAL A 138 -5.07 2.96 18.62
C VAL A 138 -5.21 1.43 18.67
N GLY A 139 -4.51 0.76 19.59
CA GLY A 139 -4.70 -0.67 19.82
C GLY A 139 -6.14 -1.03 20.23
N GLY A 140 -6.80 -0.15 20.98
CA GLY A 140 -8.21 -0.28 21.35
C GLY A 140 -9.17 -0.36 20.17
N TYR A 141 -8.93 0.39 19.09
CA TYR A 141 -9.78 0.35 17.88
C TYR A 141 -9.76 -1.03 17.20
N PHE A 142 -8.57 -1.61 17.04
CA PHE A 142 -8.40 -2.92 16.43
C PHE A 142 -9.00 -4.04 17.30
N SER A 143 -8.74 -3.98 18.61
CA SER A 143 -9.29 -4.95 19.58
C SER A 143 -10.82 -4.97 19.58
N LYS A 144 -11.47 -3.80 19.62
CA LYS A 144 -12.95 -3.68 19.56
C LYS A 144 -13.53 -4.23 18.26
N ALA A 145 -12.78 -4.14 17.15
CA ALA A 145 -13.19 -4.65 15.86
C ALA A 145 -12.82 -6.12 15.60
N GLY A 146 -12.20 -6.81 16.57
CA GLY A 146 -11.76 -8.20 16.42
C GLY A 146 -10.61 -8.38 15.43
N VAL A 147 -9.86 -7.32 15.14
CA VAL A 147 -8.67 -7.36 14.26
C VAL A 147 -7.45 -7.47 15.14
N ASP A 148 -6.71 -8.58 15.04
CA ASP A 148 -5.44 -8.73 15.75
C ASP A 148 -4.43 -7.71 15.22
N MET A 149 -3.82 -6.91 16.09
CA MET A 149 -2.79 -5.93 15.74
C MET A 149 -1.74 -5.91 16.85
N PRO A 150 -0.60 -6.61 16.66
CA PRO A 150 0.42 -6.71 17.69
C PRO A 150 0.95 -5.35 18.14
N ALA A 151 1.18 -5.18 19.44
CA ALA A 151 1.60 -3.90 20.00
C ALA A 151 2.95 -3.42 19.44
N GLU A 152 3.85 -4.34 19.13
CA GLU A 152 5.13 -4.08 18.49
C GLU A 152 5.00 -3.49 17.06
N ASN A 153 3.85 -3.68 16.42
CA ASN A 153 3.54 -3.17 15.09
C ASN A 153 2.81 -1.82 15.13
N LEU A 154 2.52 -1.29 16.32
CA LEU A 154 1.94 0.04 16.51
C LEU A 154 3.04 1.04 16.88
N LEU A 155 3.23 2.05 16.04
CA LEU A 155 4.25 3.09 16.21
C LEU A 155 3.59 4.46 16.24
N SER A 156 4.02 5.31 17.18
CA SER A 156 3.56 6.68 17.32
C SER A 156 4.69 7.66 17.05
N CYS A 157 4.40 8.75 16.35
CA CYS A 157 5.39 9.81 16.12
C CYS A 157 5.64 10.69 17.37
N ASP A 158 4.73 10.66 18.35
CA ASP A 158 4.82 11.49 19.56
C ASP A 158 6.05 11.16 20.42
N THR A 159 6.62 9.96 20.30
CA THR A 159 7.78 9.53 21.10
C THR A 159 9.04 10.37 20.83
N ASN A 160 9.12 11.03 19.67
CA ASN A 160 10.29 11.81 19.25
C ASN A 160 10.02 13.32 19.18
N GLY A 161 8.82 13.79 19.55
CA GLY A 161 8.44 15.20 19.49
C GLY A 161 8.38 15.79 18.07
N VAL A 162 8.31 14.93 17.04
CA VAL A 162 8.20 15.31 15.63
C VAL A 162 6.91 14.72 15.07
N ALA A 163 6.06 15.58 14.51
CA ALA A 163 4.78 15.19 13.94
C ALA A 163 4.88 14.90 12.42
N LYS A 164 3.93 14.13 11.90
CA LYS A 164 3.64 14.17 10.47
C LYS A 164 3.15 15.59 10.09
N PRO A 165 3.42 16.11 8.87
CA PRO A 165 4.09 15.47 7.73
C PRO A 165 5.61 15.72 7.65
N CYS A 166 6.28 16.11 8.75
CA CYS A 166 7.73 16.33 8.72
C CYS A 166 8.45 15.06 8.24
N PRO A 167 9.31 15.11 7.19
CA PRO A 167 10.00 13.93 6.67
C PRO A 167 10.76 13.13 7.74
N GLU A 168 11.26 13.82 8.77
CA GLU A 168 11.96 13.26 9.91
C GLU A 168 11.09 12.29 10.74
N ALA A 169 9.76 12.44 10.71
CA ALA A 169 8.85 11.52 11.39
C ALA A 169 8.88 10.11 10.78
N TYR A 170 9.09 10.00 9.46
CA TYR A 170 9.05 8.73 8.73
C TYR A 170 10.40 7.99 8.70
N GLY A 171 11.51 8.72 8.87
CA GLY A 171 12.86 8.18 8.79
C GLY A 171 13.12 6.96 9.68
N PRO A 172 12.75 6.99 10.98
CA PRO A 172 12.97 5.86 11.88
C PRO A 172 12.30 4.56 11.44
N ILE A 173 11.03 4.62 11.02
CA ILE A 173 10.29 3.43 10.57
C ILE A 173 10.75 2.98 9.18
N LEU A 174 11.10 3.92 8.29
CA LEU A 174 11.70 3.57 7.01
C LEU A 174 12.99 2.79 7.20
N ASN A 175 13.90 3.29 8.04
CA ASN A 175 15.19 2.66 8.30
C ASN A 175 15.04 1.30 8.99
N LYS A 176 14.07 1.17 9.89
CA LYS A 176 13.75 -0.11 10.56
C LYS A 176 13.30 -1.19 9.57
N LEU A 177 12.52 -0.82 8.56
CA LEU A 177 11.83 -1.78 7.68
C LEU A 177 12.48 -1.95 6.31
N SER A 178 13.38 -1.03 5.92
CA SER A 178 14.11 -1.12 4.66
C SER A 178 15.18 -2.20 4.70
N THR A 179 15.40 -2.85 3.56
CA THR A 179 16.52 -3.78 3.34
C THR A 179 17.30 -3.32 2.10
N SER A 180 18.42 -3.98 1.80
CA SER A 180 19.16 -3.76 0.55
C SER A 180 18.34 -4.07 -0.71
N GLU A 181 17.27 -4.85 -0.59
CA GLU A 181 16.51 -5.39 -1.72
C GLU A 181 15.08 -4.85 -1.80
N SER A 182 14.55 -4.26 -0.73
CA SER A 182 13.16 -3.80 -0.70
C SER A 182 12.96 -2.60 0.22
N LYS A 183 12.09 -1.68 -0.23
CA LYS A 183 11.54 -0.62 0.61
C LYS A 183 10.12 -0.97 1.06
N PRO A 184 9.72 -0.60 2.28
CA PRO A 184 8.34 -0.78 2.76
C PRO A 184 7.35 0.08 1.96
N TRP A 185 6.09 -0.36 1.94
CA TRP A 185 4.98 0.46 1.50
C TRP A 185 4.51 1.38 2.62
N PHE A 186 4.03 2.56 2.24
CA PHE A 186 3.23 3.45 3.07
C PHE A 186 1.85 3.61 2.46
N ALA A 187 0.82 3.29 3.23
CA ALA A 187 -0.56 3.26 2.81
C ALA A 187 -1.41 4.25 3.63
N ALA A 188 -2.09 5.18 2.96
CA ALA A 188 -2.97 6.14 3.62
C ALA A 188 -4.17 6.51 2.75
N ALA A 189 -5.19 7.09 3.39
CA ALA A 189 -6.30 7.78 2.73
C ALA A 189 -6.16 9.30 2.78
N HIS A 190 -5.11 9.80 3.43
CA HIS A 190 -4.69 11.20 3.41
C HIS A 190 -3.58 11.37 2.38
N LEU A 191 -3.83 12.13 1.30
CA LEU A 191 -2.85 12.28 0.22
C LEU A 191 -1.59 13.02 0.70
N TRP A 192 -1.74 13.97 1.63
CA TRP A 192 -0.61 14.66 2.26
C TRP A 192 0.34 13.71 2.99
N ASP A 193 -0.18 12.64 3.62
CA ASP A 193 0.63 11.68 4.39
C ASP A 193 1.37 10.72 3.45
N VAL A 194 0.70 10.25 2.39
CA VAL A 194 1.35 9.47 1.33
C VAL A 194 2.46 10.26 0.65
N SER A 195 2.24 11.55 0.40
CA SER A 195 3.26 12.45 -0.16
C SER A 195 4.46 12.66 0.77
N GLY A 196 4.22 12.81 2.07
CA GLY A 196 5.27 12.87 3.09
C GLY A 196 6.13 11.61 3.09
N ALA A 197 5.48 10.45 3.10
CA ALA A 197 6.15 9.15 3.01
C ALA A 197 6.91 8.95 1.68
N LYS A 198 6.36 9.42 0.56
CA LYS A 198 7.05 9.41 -0.74
C LYS A 198 8.38 10.15 -0.66
N SER A 199 8.37 11.36 -0.10
CA SER A 199 9.55 12.21 0.06
C SER A 199 10.61 11.56 0.96
N ALA A 200 10.17 10.81 1.99
CA ALA A 200 11.07 10.03 2.83
C ALA A 200 11.66 8.79 2.09
N GLY A 201 10.98 8.28 1.07
CA GLY A 201 11.46 7.22 0.18
C GLY A 201 10.66 5.93 0.21
N PHE A 202 9.45 5.92 0.77
CA PHE A 202 8.55 4.76 0.76
C PHE A 202 8.00 4.46 -0.63
N ARG A 203 7.58 3.20 -0.85
CA ARG A 203 6.60 2.91 -1.92
C ARG A 203 5.23 3.41 -1.46
N THR A 204 4.46 3.97 -2.38
CA THR A 204 3.27 4.75 -2.01
C THR A 204 1.97 4.05 -2.42
N ALA A 205 1.04 3.95 -1.50
CA ALA A 205 -0.30 3.45 -1.75
C ALA A 205 -1.34 4.42 -1.19
N TYR A 206 -2.19 4.95 -2.06
CA TYR A 206 -3.23 5.90 -1.71
C TYR A 206 -4.62 5.29 -1.95
N SER A 207 -5.49 5.42 -0.95
CA SER A 207 -6.91 5.08 -1.08
C SER A 207 -7.77 6.35 -1.07
N MET A 208 -8.60 6.53 -2.09
CA MET A 208 -9.50 7.69 -2.20
C MET A 208 -10.70 7.62 -1.26
N VAL A 209 -10.76 6.62 -0.36
CA VAL A 209 -11.91 6.35 0.50
C VAL A 209 -12.24 7.50 1.49
N LEU A 210 -11.30 8.42 1.72
CA LEU A 210 -11.50 9.62 2.54
C LEU A 210 -11.70 10.87 1.69
N GLU A 211 -10.72 11.22 0.85
CA GLU A 211 -10.68 12.51 0.15
C GLU A 211 -11.39 12.48 -1.23
N GLY A 212 -11.75 11.30 -1.72
CA GLY A 212 -12.60 11.11 -2.91
C GLY A 212 -11.93 11.37 -4.27
N GLU A 213 -10.76 11.99 -4.29
CA GLU A 213 -10.06 12.37 -5.52
C GLU A 213 -8.54 12.18 -5.38
N TYR A 214 -7.87 11.92 -6.51
CA TYR A 214 -6.41 11.87 -6.58
C TYR A 214 -5.86 13.06 -7.38
N LEU A 215 -5.30 14.03 -6.65
CA LEU A 215 -4.75 15.28 -7.19
C LEU A 215 -3.30 15.09 -7.70
N TYR A 216 -3.13 14.28 -8.74
CA TYR A 216 -1.81 13.89 -9.27
C TYR A 216 -0.98 15.08 -9.77
N GLU A 217 -1.61 16.15 -10.22
CA GLU A 217 -0.98 17.37 -10.71
C GLU A 217 -0.28 18.17 -9.60
N ILE A 218 -0.67 17.95 -8.34
CA ILE A 218 -0.04 18.56 -7.15
C ILE A 218 0.96 17.60 -6.53
N TYR A 219 0.59 16.33 -6.33
CA TYR A 219 1.36 15.37 -5.55
C TYR A 219 2.27 14.45 -6.38
N GLY A 220 2.16 14.52 -7.71
CA GLY A 220 2.86 13.66 -8.66
C GLY A 220 2.40 12.20 -8.57
N GLU A 221 2.90 11.36 -9.48
CA GLU A 221 2.52 9.94 -9.59
C GLU A 221 2.85 9.12 -8.34
N LEU A 222 1.91 8.28 -7.91
CA LEU A 222 2.07 7.32 -6.81
C LEU A 222 2.13 5.88 -7.37
N ASN A 223 2.77 4.96 -6.63
CA ASN A 223 2.90 3.58 -7.09
C ASN A 223 1.54 2.86 -7.16
N VAL A 224 0.66 3.13 -6.19
CA VAL A 224 -0.69 2.57 -6.14
C VAL A 224 -1.70 3.65 -5.77
N VAL A 225 -2.78 3.72 -6.54
CA VAL A 225 -3.98 4.52 -6.23
C VAL A 225 -5.21 3.63 -6.40
N ALA A 226 -6.13 3.64 -5.45
CA ALA A 226 -7.37 2.87 -5.53
C ALA A 226 -8.54 3.58 -4.82
N GLU A 227 -9.77 3.23 -5.20
CA GLU A 227 -10.97 3.80 -4.60
C GLU A 227 -11.19 3.33 -3.15
N THR A 228 -10.81 2.10 -2.82
CA THR A 228 -11.09 1.46 -1.53
C THR A 228 -9.84 0.82 -0.92
N LEU A 229 -9.86 0.59 0.40
CA LEU A 229 -8.75 -0.09 1.10
C LEU A 229 -8.51 -1.51 0.58
N PRO A 230 -9.53 -2.37 0.33
CA PRO A 230 -9.29 -3.69 -0.25
C PRO A 230 -8.71 -3.63 -1.66
N ALA A 231 -9.19 -2.72 -2.53
CA ALA A 231 -8.64 -2.56 -3.87
C ALA A 231 -7.19 -2.05 -3.84
N MET A 232 -6.85 -1.19 -2.87
CA MET A 232 -5.48 -0.76 -2.62
C MET A 232 -4.59 -1.95 -2.22
N ALA A 233 -5.06 -2.83 -1.32
CA ALA A 233 -4.35 -4.05 -0.97
C ALA A 233 -4.11 -4.95 -2.18
N ASP A 234 -5.13 -5.18 -3.01
CA ASP A 234 -5.01 -5.99 -4.23
C ASP A 234 -3.93 -5.43 -5.17
N LYS A 235 -3.87 -4.10 -5.32
CA LYS A 235 -2.83 -3.42 -6.11
C LYS A 235 -1.44 -3.47 -5.47
N ILE A 236 -1.30 -3.34 -4.14
CA ILE A 236 -0.02 -3.52 -3.42
C ILE A 236 0.50 -4.95 -3.63
N ILE A 237 -0.38 -5.94 -3.49
CA ILE A 237 -0.07 -7.36 -3.67
C ILE A 237 0.35 -7.62 -5.12
N ALA A 238 -0.32 -6.98 -6.07
CA ALA A 238 0.02 -7.03 -7.49
C ALA A 238 1.36 -6.38 -7.78
N ALA A 239 1.70 -5.25 -7.14
CA ALA A 239 2.95 -4.50 -7.29
C ALA A 239 4.19 -5.20 -6.67
N LYS A 240 4.17 -6.55 -6.60
CA LYS A 240 5.30 -7.46 -6.37
C LYS A 240 6.47 -7.15 -7.36
N PRO A 241 7.69 -7.72 -7.20
CA PRO A 241 9.00 -7.10 -7.54
C PRO A 241 9.29 -6.76 -9.02
N TYR A 242 8.29 -6.73 -9.88
CA TYR A 242 8.36 -6.39 -11.29
C TYR A 242 8.93 -5.00 -11.51
N GLU A 243 8.52 -3.97 -10.78
CA GLU A 243 9.07 -2.60 -10.98
C GLU A 243 10.59 -2.57 -10.77
N GLY A 244 11.08 -2.96 -9.60
CA GLY A 244 12.53 -2.95 -9.32
C GLY A 244 13.32 -3.93 -10.20
N PHE A 245 12.69 -5.01 -10.66
CA PHE A 245 13.28 -5.91 -11.64
C PHE A 245 13.36 -5.24 -13.02
N LEU A 246 12.28 -4.65 -13.50
CA LEU A 246 12.18 -3.97 -14.78
C LEU A 246 13.07 -2.72 -14.81
N GLU A 247 13.26 -2.00 -13.70
CA GLU A 247 14.23 -0.90 -13.60
C GLU A 247 15.68 -1.37 -13.80
N LYS A 248 16.01 -2.57 -13.32
CA LYS A 248 17.35 -3.19 -13.45
C LYS A 248 17.56 -3.90 -14.79
N HIS A 249 16.49 -4.42 -15.40
CA HIS A 249 16.51 -5.26 -16.60
C HIS A 249 15.69 -4.62 -17.72
N LYS A 250 16.36 -3.97 -18.67
CA LYS A 250 15.73 -3.11 -19.69
C LYS A 250 15.17 -3.89 -20.88
N LYS A 251 15.56 -5.16 -21.02
CA LYS A 251 15.11 -6.07 -22.06
C LYS A 251 14.54 -7.33 -21.40
N THR A 252 13.45 -7.15 -20.67
CA THR A 252 12.81 -8.23 -19.93
C THR A 252 11.85 -9.02 -20.82
N LEU A 253 11.93 -10.34 -20.72
CA LEU A 253 10.92 -11.27 -21.25
C LEU A 253 9.94 -11.65 -20.14
N TYR A 254 8.65 -11.46 -20.39
CA TYR A 254 7.60 -11.96 -19.52
C TYR A 254 7.09 -13.31 -20.04
N LEU A 255 7.20 -14.35 -19.22
CA LEU A 255 6.77 -15.71 -19.50
C LEU A 255 5.51 -16.04 -18.67
N ALA A 256 4.40 -16.33 -19.36
CA ALA A 256 3.16 -16.78 -18.72
C ALA A 256 2.42 -17.83 -19.58
N LEU A 257 2.32 -19.05 -19.06
CA LEU A 257 1.65 -20.17 -19.73
C LEU A 257 0.27 -20.47 -19.14
N GLY A 258 -0.32 -19.53 -18.38
CA GLY A 258 -1.59 -19.75 -17.69
C GLY A 258 -1.47 -20.71 -16.51
N THR A 259 -2.62 -21.02 -15.89
CA THR A 259 -2.71 -21.82 -14.66
C THR A 259 -2.91 -23.32 -14.92
N HIS A 260 -3.38 -23.68 -16.12
CA HIS A 260 -3.76 -25.04 -16.49
C HIS A 260 -2.62 -25.83 -17.17
N ILE A 261 -1.60 -25.14 -17.70
CA ILE A 261 -0.48 -25.79 -18.37
C ILE A 261 0.56 -26.21 -17.34
N ILE A 262 0.79 -27.52 -17.27
CA ILE A 262 1.83 -28.13 -16.45
C ILE A 262 2.83 -28.77 -17.41
N LEU A 263 4.05 -28.25 -17.42
CA LEU A 263 5.14 -28.76 -18.25
C LEU A 263 5.90 -29.87 -17.51
N SER A 264 6.37 -30.87 -18.24
CA SER A 264 7.28 -31.87 -17.70
C SER A 264 8.63 -31.24 -17.32
N ASN A 265 9.36 -31.86 -16.38
CA ASN A 265 10.68 -31.39 -15.98
C ASN A 265 11.63 -31.15 -17.16
N ASP A 266 11.64 -32.05 -18.15
CA ASP A 266 12.47 -31.92 -19.36
C ASP A 266 12.10 -30.67 -20.19
N HIS A 267 10.81 -30.39 -20.36
CA HIS A 267 10.35 -29.20 -21.08
C HIS A 267 10.66 -27.92 -20.30
N VAL A 268 10.45 -27.91 -18.99
CA VAL A 268 10.78 -26.77 -18.11
C VAL A 268 12.28 -26.49 -18.13
N ALA A 269 13.13 -27.53 -18.07
CA ALA A 269 14.58 -27.40 -18.15
C ALA A 269 15.02 -26.84 -19.52
N LYS A 270 14.49 -27.37 -20.63
CA LYS A 270 14.78 -26.85 -21.97
C LYS A 270 14.35 -25.39 -22.13
N LEU A 271 13.19 -25.02 -21.58
CA LEU A 271 12.68 -23.65 -21.62
C LEU A 271 13.63 -22.69 -20.89
N VAL A 272 14.04 -23.03 -19.66
CA VAL A 272 14.98 -22.21 -18.90
C VAL A 272 16.35 -22.14 -19.57
N GLN A 273 16.87 -23.25 -20.08
CA GLN A 273 18.16 -23.25 -20.80
C GLN A 273 18.10 -22.38 -22.08
N GLY A 274 16.96 -22.37 -22.78
CA GLY A 274 16.72 -21.48 -23.91
C GLY A 274 16.69 -20.01 -23.51
N LEU A 275 16.06 -19.67 -22.38
CA LEU A 275 16.05 -18.31 -21.83
C LEU A 275 17.45 -17.86 -21.40
N VAL A 276 18.25 -18.75 -20.82
CA VAL A 276 19.68 -18.48 -20.51
C VAL A 276 20.45 -18.19 -21.79
N ALA A 277 20.30 -19.03 -22.82
CA ALA A 277 20.96 -18.80 -24.11
C ALA A 277 20.52 -17.48 -24.77
N ALA A 278 19.24 -17.10 -24.62
CA ALA A 278 18.74 -15.81 -25.09
C ALA A 278 19.31 -14.62 -24.29
N MET A 279 19.59 -14.77 -23.00
CA MET A 279 20.32 -13.75 -22.24
C MET A 279 21.78 -13.64 -22.69
N ASP A 280 22.46 -14.77 -22.88
CA ASP A 280 23.85 -14.82 -23.34
C ASP A 280 24.04 -14.17 -24.73
N GLN A 281 23.03 -14.25 -25.61
CA GLN A 281 23.03 -13.63 -26.93
C GLN A 281 22.63 -12.14 -26.92
N GLY A 282 22.08 -11.63 -25.82
CA GLY A 282 21.70 -10.23 -25.63
C GLY A 282 20.33 -9.72 -26.13
N PRO A 283 19.40 -10.49 -26.76
CA PRO A 283 18.05 -9.99 -27.02
C PRO A 283 17.25 -9.71 -25.74
N ILE A 284 17.56 -10.38 -24.63
CA ILE A 284 16.95 -10.16 -23.31
C ILE A 284 18.03 -10.05 -22.23
N ASP A 285 17.74 -9.40 -21.11
CA ASP A 285 18.64 -9.27 -19.95
C ASP A 285 17.97 -9.68 -18.62
N GLY A 286 16.69 -10.04 -18.65
CA GLY A 286 15.93 -10.51 -17.51
C GLY A 286 14.68 -11.31 -17.92
N VAL A 287 14.21 -12.15 -17.02
CA VAL A 287 12.99 -12.94 -17.20
C VAL A 287 12.08 -12.78 -15.99
N ILE A 288 10.82 -12.44 -16.24
CA ILE A 288 9.74 -12.57 -15.25
C ILE A 288 8.92 -13.79 -15.63
N TRP A 289 8.78 -14.76 -14.72
CA TRP A 289 7.99 -15.97 -14.96
C TRP A 289 6.94 -16.19 -13.87
N SER A 290 5.66 -16.13 -14.27
CA SER A 290 4.56 -16.57 -13.42
C SER A 290 4.28 -18.07 -13.62
N ILE A 291 4.53 -18.88 -12.59
CA ILE A 291 4.27 -20.32 -12.56
C ILE A 291 3.64 -20.72 -11.22
N SER A 292 2.47 -21.37 -11.28
CA SER A 292 1.71 -21.82 -10.11
C SER A 292 2.46 -22.88 -9.30
N GLU A 293 2.16 -23.03 -8.00
CA GLU A 293 2.77 -24.08 -7.17
C GLU A 293 2.46 -25.48 -7.70
N ALA A 294 1.24 -25.70 -8.20
CA ALA A 294 0.83 -26.96 -8.78
C ALA A 294 1.71 -27.37 -9.97
N ALA A 295 2.10 -26.40 -10.81
CA ALA A 295 2.98 -26.61 -11.97
C ALA A 295 4.46 -26.79 -11.60
N ARG A 296 4.85 -26.51 -10.35
CA ARG A 296 6.23 -26.71 -9.85
C ARG A 296 6.48 -28.11 -9.29
N ARG A 297 5.43 -28.89 -9.02
CA ARG A 297 5.53 -30.14 -8.24
C ARG A 297 6.48 -31.17 -8.85
N ASP A 298 6.53 -31.25 -10.18
CA ASP A 298 7.32 -32.24 -10.90
C ASP A 298 8.69 -31.69 -11.36
N ILE A 299 9.07 -30.47 -10.94
CA ILE A 299 10.36 -29.88 -11.29
C ILE A 299 11.47 -30.49 -10.43
N ASP A 300 12.49 -31.03 -11.09
CA ASP A 300 13.73 -31.45 -10.45
C ASP A 300 14.55 -30.22 -10.05
N THR A 301 14.45 -29.87 -8.77
CA THR A 301 15.14 -28.71 -8.20
C THR A 301 16.67 -28.82 -8.23
N SER A 302 17.22 -30.03 -8.44
CA SER A 302 18.66 -30.29 -8.51
C SER A 302 19.26 -30.09 -9.90
N HIS A 303 18.42 -29.94 -10.93
CA HIS A 303 18.86 -29.72 -12.30
C HIS A 303 19.76 -28.49 -12.41
N GLN A 304 20.91 -28.64 -13.08
CA GLN A 304 21.89 -27.56 -13.25
C GLN A 304 21.79 -26.94 -14.65
N PHE A 305 21.81 -25.61 -14.67
CA PHE A 305 21.87 -24.80 -15.87
C PHE A 305 23.27 -24.25 -16.07
N SER A 306 23.70 -24.22 -17.33
CA SER A 306 24.96 -23.59 -17.73
C SER A 306 24.69 -22.26 -18.40
N ALA A 307 25.37 -21.20 -17.96
CA ALA A 307 25.39 -19.88 -18.58
C ALA A 307 26.82 -19.54 -18.99
N THR A 308 26.99 -18.80 -20.09
CA THR A 308 28.32 -18.48 -20.62
C THR A 308 29.08 -17.58 -19.64
N GLY A 309 30.23 -18.03 -19.15
CA GLY A 309 31.11 -17.23 -18.27
C GLY A 309 30.71 -17.17 -16.80
N CYS A 310 29.69 -17.91 -16.35
CA CYS A 310 29.26 -17.97 -14.94
C CYS A 310 29.33 -19.39 -14.37
N LYS A 311 29.40 -19.49 -13.03
CA LYS A 311 29.12 -20.78 -12.36
C LYS A 311 27.66 -21.14 -12.63
N GLY A 312 27.42 -22.37 -13.04
CA GLY A 312 26.06 -22.88 -13.24
C GLY A 312 25.19 -22.73 -11.99
N PHE A 313 23.88 -22.63 -12.18
CA PHE A 313 22.89 -22.48 -11.11
C PHE A 313 21.82 -23.56 -11.22
N THR A 314 20.96 -23.70 -10.21
CA THR A 314 19.93 -24.75 -10.16
C THR A 314 18.52 -24.19 -10.19
N PHE A 315 17.54 -25.05 -10.49
CA PHE A 315 16.13 -24.70 -10.31
C PHE A 315 15.80 -24.26 -8.89
N ALA A 316 16.41 -24.89 -7.88
CA ALA A 316 16.23 -24.49 -6.49
C ALA A 316 16.57 -23.00 -6.26
N LEU A 317 17.66 -22.50 -6.86
CA LEU A 317 18.05 -21.09 -6.76
C LEU A 317 17.03 -20.17 -7.45
N LEU A 318 16.56 -20.56 -8.64
CA LEU A 318 15.55 -19.78 -9.37
C LEU A 318 14.23 -19.68 -8.60
N LEU A 319 13.72 -20.81 -8.09
CA LEU A 319 12.44 -20.86 -7.36
C LEU A 319 12.50 -20.12 -6.01
N LYS A 320 13.69 -20.01 -5.41
CA LYS A 320 13.94 -19.19 -4.21
C LYS A 320 14.13 -17.70 -4.51
N GLY A 321 14.23 -17.32 -5.79
CA GLY A 321 14.48 -15.94 -6.20
C GLY A 321 15.92 -15.48 -5.98
N GLU A 322 16.88 -16.41 -5.92
CA GLU A 322 18.29 -16.10 -5.62
C GLU A 322 19.13 -15.79 -6.87
N HIS A 323 18.51 -15.72 -8.06
CA HIS A 323 19.18 -15.39 -9.31
C HIS A 323 18.76 -13.99 -9.79
N SER A 324 19.73 -13.09 -9.99
CA SER A 324 19.47 -11.68 -10.29
C SER A 324 18.65 -11.46 -11.56
N SER A 325 18.87 -12.26 -12.61
CA SER A 325 18.19 -12.10 -13.90
C SER A 325 16.89 -12.90 -14.05
N PHE A 326 16.41 -13.58 -13.00
CA PHE A 326 15.15 -14.31 -13.02
C PHE A 326 14.27 -13.89 -11.86
N LEU A 327 13.04 -13.48 -12.17
CA LEU A 327 11.99 -13.26 -11.19
C LEU A 327 10.89 -14.30 -11.38
N ILE A 328 10.92 -15.36 -10.57
CA ILE A 328 9.90 -16.42 -10.58
C ILE A 328 8.90 -16.21 -9.46
N THR A 329 7.61 -16.21 -9.81
CA THR A 329 6.50 -15.89 -8.91
C THR A 329 5.31 -16.82 -9.17
N THR A 330 4.41 -16.97 -8.20
CA THR A 330 3.16 -17.72 -8.36
C THR A 330 2.04 -16.89 -8.98
N PHE A 331 2.18 -15.57 -8.95
CA PHE A 331 1.23 -14.60 -9.51
C PHE A 331 2.00 -13.39 -10.04
N ALA A 332 1.63 -12.90 -11.22
CA ALA A 332 2.18 -11.68 -11.82
C ALA A 332 1.06 -10.83 -12.43
N PRO A 333 1.04 -9.49 -12.21
CA PRO A 333 0.06 -8.59 -12.82
C PRO A 333 0.37 -8.40 -14.29
N GLN A 334 -0.16 -9.30 -15.13
CA GLN A 334 0.16 -9.39 -16.54
C GLN A 334 0.07 -8.05 -17.27
N ARG A 335 -1.05 -7.33 -17.14
CA ARG A 335 -1.23 -6.01 -17.77
C ARG A 335 -0.15 -5.01 -17.38
N ALA A 336 0.16 -4.88 -16.08
CA ALA A 336 1.17 -3.93 -15.62
C ALA A 336 2.57 -4.27 -16.12
N ILE A 337 2.92 -5.56 -16.17
CA ILE A 337 4.20 -6.00 -16.73
C ILE A 337 4.24 -5.75 -18.24
N LEU A 338 3.16 -6.06 -18.95
CA LEU A 338 3.04 -5.82 -20.38
C LEU A 338 2.96 -4.33 -20.73
N ASP A 339 2.52 -3.46 -19.84
CA ASP A 339 2.49 -2.02 -20.10
C ASP A 339 3.89 -1.37 -20.03
N HIS A 340 4.81 -1.98 -19.29
CA HIS A 340 6.12 -1.40 -19.04
C HIS A 340 7.05 -1.44 -20.27
N ASP A 341 7.77 -0.35 -20.55
CA ASP A 341 8.67 -0.22 -21.72
C ASP A 341 9.79 -1.27 -21.76
N HIS A 342 10.31 -1.62 -20.59
CA HIS A 342 11.38 -2.63 -20.46
C HIS A 342 10.89 -4.08 -20.63
N THR A 343 9.59 -4.32 -20.74
CA THR A 343 9.08 -5.63 -21.17
C THR A 343 9.05 -5.67 -22.70
N VAL A 344 9.98 -6.41 -23.30
CA VAL A 344 10.22 -6.40 -24.75
C VAL A 344 9.65 -7.61 -25.46
N ILE A 345 9.49 -8.74 -24.75
CA ILE A 345 8.94 -9.99 -25.30
C ILE A 345 7.90 -10.55 -24.33
N TYR A 346 6.75 -10.96 -24.87
CA TYR A 346 5.75 -11.74 -24.15
C TYR A 346 5.74 -13.18 -24.66
N LEU A 347 6.25 -14.10 -23.85
CA LEU A 347 6.23 -15.54 -24.11
C LEU A 347 4.99 -16.15 -23.46
N THR A 348 4.07 -16.65 -24.28
CA THR A 348 2.77 -17.12 -23.84
C THR A 348 2.35 -18.43 -24.50
N HIS A 349 1.35 -19.09 -23.92
CA HIS A 349 0.65 -20.21 -24.53
C HIS A 349 -0.29 -19.80 -25.67
N GLY A 350 -0.58 -18.50 -25.81
CA GLY A 350 -1.40 -17.97 -26.91
C GLY A 350 -2.91 -18.08 -26.71
N GLY A 351 -3.40 -18.32 -25.48
CA GLY A 351 -4.84 -18.28 -25.19
C GLY A 351 -5.44 -16.89 -25.43
N GLY A 352 -6.76 -16.83 -25.62
CA GLY A 352 -7.47 -15.62 -26.07
C GLY A 352 -7.15 -14.36 -25.24
N SER A 353 -7.15 -14.48 -23.90
CA SER A 353 -6.80 -13.36 -23.01
C SER A 353 -5.34 -12.92 -23.14
N SER A 354 -4.40 -13.85 -23.36
CA SER A 354 -3.00 -13.52 -23.59
C SER A 354 -2.79 -12.85 -24.94
N ALA A 355 -3.50 -13.30 -25.98
CA ALA A 355 -3.46 -12.70 -27.31
C ALA A 355 -3.98 -11.25 -27.27
N ASP A 356 -5.11 -11.03 -26.61
CA ASP A 356 -5.71 -9.70 -26.44
C ASP A 356 -4.78 -8.74 -25.69
N GLU A 357 -4.27 -9.14 -24.52
CA GLU A 357 -3.41 -8.27 -23.72
C GLU A 357 -2.05 -7.99 -24.39
N GLY A 358 -1.46 -8.99 -25.04
CA GLY A 358 -0.23 -8.79 -25.80
C GLY A 358 -0.39 -7.82 -26.97
N LEU A 359 -1.53 -7.91 -27.68
CA LEU A 359 -1.88 -7.01 -28.78
C LEU A 359 -2.18 -5.60 -28.27
N TYR A 360 -2.96 -5.48 -27.19
CA TYR A 360 -3.33 -4.20 -26.57
C TYR A 360 -2.10 -3.37 -26.21
N HIS A 361 -1.08 -3.99 -25.60
CA HIS A 361 0.17 -3.30 -25.21
C HIS A 361 1.24 -3.27 -26.32
N GLY A 362 0.93 -3.78 -27.52
CA GLY A 362 1.86 -3.76 -28.66
C GLY A 362 3.15 -4.53 -28.45
N LYS A 363 3.13 -5.62 -27.67
CA LYS A 363 4.34 -6.39 -27.32
C LYS A 363 4.65 -7.47 -28.35
N LEU A 364 5.95 -7.72 -28.59
CA LEU A 364 6.38 -8.84 -29.42
C LEU A 364 6.01 -10.15 -28.73
N MET A 365 5.15 -10.94 -29.36
CA MET A 365 4.67 -12.20 -28.79
C MET A 365 5.43 -13.40 -29.35
N LEU A 366 5.92 -14.25 -28.46
CA LEU A 366 6.38 -15.60 -28.78
C LEU A 366 5.32 -16.58 -28.24
N ALA A 367 4.58 -17.22 -29.14
CA ALA A 367 3.53 -18.16 -28.75
C ALA A 367 4.06 -19.60 -28.82
N MET A 368 3.98 -20.32 -27.69
CA MET A 368 4.12 -21.78 -27.66
C MET A 368 2.72 -22.38 -27.59
N GLY A 369 2.21 -22.82 -28.73
CA GLY A 369 0.87 -23.42 -28.81
C GLY A 369 0.78 -24.70 -27.99
N PHE A 370 0.09 -24.62 -26.85
CA PHE A 370 -0.38 -25.79 -26.11
C PHE A 370 -1.88 -25.90 -26.38
N PHE A 371 -2.25 -26.83 -27.25
CA PHE A 371 -3.65 -26.98 -27.70
C PHE A 371 -4.50 -27.61 -26.59
N PHE A 372 -5.06 -26.77 -25.72
CA PHE A 372 -6.20 -27.08 -24.84
C PHE A 372 -6.98 -25.79 -24.52
N ASP A 373 -7.62 -25.23 -25.53
CA ASP A 373 -8.90 -24.49 -25.52
C ASP A 373 -9.42 -24.46 -26.96
#